data_AF-A0A965E680-F1
#
_entry.id   AF-A0A965E680-F1
#
_cell.length_a   1.000
_cell.length_b   1.000
_cell.length_c   1.000
_cell.angle_alpha   90.00
_cell.angle_beta   90.00
_cell.angle_gamma   90.00
#
_symmetry.space_group_name_H-M   'P 1'
#
loop_
_entity.id
_entity.type
_entity.pdbx_description
1 polymer ?
#
loop_
_entity_poly.entity_id
_entity_poly.type
_entity_poly.pdbx_seq_one_letter_code
_entity_poly.pdbx_strand_id
1 'polypeptide(L)'
;VLTPVIIGFGINYFALGAFLAAVILTGQLMANYLSNAGGAWDNSKKYIEDGHHGGKGSDAHKAAVIGDTVGDPFKDTAGPALNPLIKVMNLVSLLILPAVINLRDNDAARYGIAGVSLAILLFSIYRSSQKSTSFNAA
;
A
#
# COMPACT_ATOMS: atom_id res chain seq x y z
N VAL A 1 -4.65 -8.44 2.85
CA VAL A 1 -5.73 -9.37 3.29
C VAL A 1 -5.26 -10.33 4.37
N LEU A 2 -4.12 -11.02 4.24
CA LEU A 2 -3.66 -11.98 5.26
C LEU A 2 -3.06 -11.34 6.53
N THR A 3 -2.54 -10.12 6.44
CA THR A 3 -1.89 -9.44 7.58
C THR A 3 -2.79 -9.31 8.81
N PRO A 4 -4.06 -8.85 8.71
CA PRO A 4 -5.00 -8.90 9.84
C PRO A 4 -5.16 -10.27 10.49
N VAL A 5 -5.18 -11.34 9.70
CA VAL A 5 -5.33 -12.72 10.20
C VAL A 5 -4.12 -13.12 11.04
N ILE A 6 -2.92 -12.82 10.53
CA ILE A 6 -1.66 -13.12 11.22
C ILE A 6 -1.57 -12.36 12.54
N ILE A 7 -1.89 -11.06 12.55
CA ILE A 7 -1.85 -10.23 13.76
C ILE A 7 -2.92 -10.66 14.78
N GLY A 8 -4.16 -10.86 14.33
CA GLY A 8 -5.29 -11.18 15.20
C GLY A 8 -5.12 -12.53 15.91
N PHE A 9 -4.86 -13.59 15.15
CA PHE A 9 -4.71 -14.93 15.73
C PHE A 9 -3.34 -15.13 16.38
N GLY A 10 -2.27 -14.61 15.78
CA GLY A 10 -0.89 -14.81 16.23
C GLY A 10 -0.49 -13.99 17.46
N ILE A 11 -1.09 -12.81 17.66
CA ILE A 11 -0.78 -11.95 18.82
C ILE A 11 -2.00 -11.89 19.74
N ASN A 12 -3.00 -11.06 19.40
CA ASN A 12 -4.32 -10.97 20.05
C ASN A 12 -5.16 -9.87 19.37
N TYR A 13 -6.41 -9.71 19.83
CA TYR A 13 -7.34 -8.69 19.33
C TYR A 13 -6.95 -7.25 19.69
N PHE A 14 -6.21 -7.00 20.79
CA PHE A 14 -5.70 -5.66 21.10
C PHE A 14 -4.64 -5.22 20.09
N ALA A 15 -3.72 -6.13 19.75
CA ALA A 15 -2.70 -5.91 18.73
C ALA A 15 -3.33 -5.68 17.34
N LEU A 16 -4.41 -6.40 17.02
CA LEU A 16 -5.19 -6.16 15.81
C LEU A 16 -5.78 -4.74 15.79
N GLY A 17 -6.35 -4.27 16.90
CA GLY A 17 -6.86 -2.91 17.03
C GLY A 17 -5.76 -1.84 16.85
N ALA A 18 -4.62 -2.01 17.53
CA ALA A 18 -3.48 -1.11 17.40
C ALA A 18 -2.91 -1.09 15.97
N PHE A 19 -2.83 -2.26 15.33
CA PHE A 19 -2.40 -2.39 13.94
C PHE A 19 -3.31 -1.62 12.98
N LEU A 20 -4.64 -1.70 13.13
CA LEU A 20 -5.56 -0.96 12.28
C LEU A 20 -5.43 0.55 12.49
N ALA A 21 -5.33 1.01 13.73
CA ALA A 21 -5.11 2.43 14.02
C ALA A 21 -3.84 2.95 13.33
N ALA A 22 -2.73 2.20 13.42
CA ALA A 22 -1.47 2.57 12.78
C ALA A 22 -1.57 2.58 11.24
N VAL A 23 -2.20 1.57 10.64
CA VAL A 23 -2.38 1.47 9.18
C VAL A 23 -3.26 2.60 8.65
N ILE A 24 -4.34 2.96 9.35
CA ILE A 24 -5.22 4.06 8.95
C ILE A 24 -4.43 5.38 8.98
N LEU A 25 -3.76 5.68 10.09
CA LEU A 25 -3.04 6.96 10.25
C LEU A 25 -1.90 7.10 9.24
N THR A 26 -1.03 6.09 9.15
CA THR A 26 0.13 6.14 8.24
C THR A 26 -0.30 6.04 6.78
N GLY A 27 -1.25 5.16 6.46
CA GLY A 27 -1.74 4.95 5.11
C GLY A 27 -2.48 6.16 4.56
N GLN A 28 -3.31 6.82 5.37
CA GLN A 28 -4.04 8.02 4.93
C GLN A 28 -3.11 9.19 4.65
N LEU A 29 -2.11 9.41 5.52
CA LEU A 29 -1.10 10.46 5.31
C LEU A 29 -0.27 10.18 4.05
N MET A 30 0.11 8.92 3.82
CA MET A 30 0.83 8.50 2.63
C MET A 30 -0.01 8.68 1.36
N ALA A 31 -1.30 8.31 1.38
CA ALA A 31 -2.21 8.49 0.25
C ALA A 31 -2.31 9.97 -0.15
N ASN A 32 -2.44 10.86 0.83
CA ASN A 32 -2.48 12.30 0.59
C ASN A 32 -1.14 12.81 0.04
N TYR A 33 -0.02 12.38 0.60
CA TYR A 33 1.31 12.76 0.14
C TYR A 33 1.53 12.39 -1.34
N LEU A 34 1.27 11.13 -1.71
CA LEU A 34 1.49 10.63 -3.06
C LEU A 34 0.61 11.38 -4.08
N SER A 35 -0.68 11.55 -3.77
CA SER A 35 -1.61 12.28 -4.66
C SER A 35 -1.20 13.74 -4.84
N ASN A 36 -0.81 14.43 -3.77
CA ASN A 36 -0.44 15.84 -3.84
C ASN A 36 0.91 16.04 -4.53
N ALA A 37 1.90 15.19 -4.24
CA ALA A 37 3.21 15.27 -4.89
C ALA A 37 3.10 15.01 -6.40
N GLY A 38 2.39 13.95 -6.81
CA GLY A 38 2.16 13.66 -8.22
C GLY A 38 1.38 14.77 -8.93
N GLY A 39 0.32 15.29 -8.31
CA GLY A 39 -0.44 16.41 -8.85
C GLY A 39 0.36 17.70 -8.96
N ALA A 40 1.23 17.99 -8.00
CA ALA A 40 2.10 19.17 -8.02
C ALA A 40 3.12 19.10 -9.17
N TRP A 41 3.70 17.93 -9.45
CA TRP A 41 4.60 17.76 -10.59
C TRP A 41 3.88 17.90 -11.94
N ASP A 42 2.69 17.31 -12.11
CA ASP A 42 1.90 17.47 -13.35
C ASP A 42 1.49 18.93 -13.57
N ASN A 43 1.02 19.61 -12.52
CA ASN A 43 0.62 21.02 -12.61
C ASN A 43 1.82 21.93 -12.89
N SER A 44 3.00 21.62 -12.34
CA SER A 44 4.23 22.38 -12.62
C SER A 44 4.67 22.20 -14.08
N LYS A 45 4.58 20.99 -14.62
CA LYS A 45 4.82 20.72 -16.05
C LYS A 45 3.85 21.54 -16.91
N LYS A 46 2.54 21.47 -16.65
CA LYS A 46 1.52 22.23 -17.38
C LYS A 46 1.75 23.74 -17.33
N TYR A 47 2.13 24.27 -16.16
CA TYR A 47 2.44 25.70 -16.00
C TYR A 47 3.60 26.15 -16.89
N ILE A 48 4.65 25.33 -17.02
CA ILE A 48 5.77 25.59 -17.94
C ILE A 48 5.32 25.43 -19.39
N GLU A 49 4.48 24.45 -19.70
CA GLU A 49 3.92 24.25 -21.04
C GLU A 49 3.10 25.45 -21.54
N ASP A 50 2.47 26.21 -20.64
CA ASP A 50 1.74 27.45 -20.92
C ASP A 50 2.66 28.65 -21.21
N GLY A 51 3.98 28.45 -21.23
CA GLY A 51 4.96 29.46 -21.64
C GLY A 51 5.78 30.05 -20.49
N HIS A 52 5.48 29.70 -19.24
CA HIS A 52 6.30 30.10 -18.10
C HIS A 52 7.65 29.39 -18.12
N HIS A 53 8.71 30.05 -17.64
CA HIS A 53 10.06 29.48 -17.54
C HIS A 53 10.62 28.88 -18.85
N GLY A 54 10.28 29.47 -20.00
CA GLY A 54 10.86 29.12 -21.30
C GLY A 54 9.99 28.22 -22.17
N GLY A 55 8.83 27.76 -21.68
CA GLY A 55 7.88 27.04 -22.53
C GLY A 55 8.30 25.60 -22.88
N LYS A 56 7.51 24.97 -23.77
CA LYS A 56 7.78 23.61 -24.27
C LYS A 56 9.15 23.51 -24.93
N GLY A 57 9.87 22.42 -24.64
CA GLY A 57 11.20 22.14 -25.19
C GLY A 57 12.36 22.82 -24.46
N SER A 58 12.08 23.74 -23.53
CA SER A 58 13.08 24.31 -22.63
C SER A 58 13.66 23.25 -21.69
N ASP A 59 14.81 23.54 -21.08
CA ASP A 59 15.40 22.63 -20.10
C ASP A 59 14.56 22.51 -18.83
N ALA A 60 13.83 23.58 -18.46
CA ALA A 60 12.84 23.54 -17.39
C ALA A 60 11.68 22.58 -17.72
N HIS A 61 11.18 22.59 -18.97
CA HIS A 61 10.14 21.66 -19.42
C HIS A 61 10.63 20.21 -19.36
N LYS A 62 11.83 19.92 -19.85
CA LYS A 62 12.41 18.56 -19.78
C LYS A 62 12.53 18.06 -18.34
N ALA A 63 12.97 18.90 -17.41
CA ALA A 63 13.05 18.55 -15.99
C ALA A 63 11.66 18.29 -15.39
N ALA A 64 10.65 19.10 -15.73
CA ALA A 64 9.29 18.92 -15.26
C ALA A 64 8.62 17.65 -15.81
N VAL A 65 8.93 17.25 -17.05
CA VAL A 65 8.48 15.97 -17.64
C VAL A 65 9.03 14.78 -16.84
N ILE A 66 10.30 14.83 -16.42
CA ILE A 66 10.88 13.78 -15.56
C ILE A 66 10.14 13.73 -14.22
N GLY A 67 9.87 14.89 -13.60
CA GLY A 67 9.11 14.99 -12.36
C GLY A 67 7.71 14.39 -12.47
N ASP A 68 6.97 14.70 -13.53
CA ASP A 68 5.65 14.14 -13.78
C ASP A 68 5.69 12.63 -14.06
N THR A 69 6.71 12.14 -14.76
CA THR A 69 6.91 10.69 -14.99
C THR A 69 7.10 9.93 -13.67
N VAL A 70 7.80 10.52 -12.71
CA VAL A 70 7.92 9.97 -11.34
C VAL A 70 6.60 10.11 -10.57
N GLY A 71 5.87 11.20 -10.81
CA GLY A 71 4.59 11.51 -10.18
C GLY A 71 3.42 10.65 -10.63
N ASP A 72 3.39 10.17 -11.88
CA ASP A 72 2.28 9.40 -12.46
C ASP A 72 1.96 8.12 -11.64
N PRO A 73 2.93 7.26 -11.28
CA PRO A 73 2.66 6.15 -10.37
C PRO A 73 2.13 6.58 -9.00
N PHE A 74 2.46 7.79 -8.53
CA PHE A 74 2.06 8.28 -7.22
C PHE A 74 0.60 8.75 -7.22
N LYS A 75 0.21 9.63 -8.15
CA LYS A 75 -1.16 10.20 -8.22
C LYS A 75 -2.19 9.26 -8.83
N ASP A 76 -1.81 8.41 -9.78
CA ASP A 76 -2.79 7.62 -10.56
C ASP A 76 -2.89 6.17 -10.10
N THR A 77 -1.88 5.66 -9.38
CA THR A 77 -1.84 4.26 -8.95
C THR A 77 -1.73 4.14 -7.43
N ALA A 78 -0.58 4.50 -6.84
CA ALA A 78 -0.26 4.20 -5.46
C ALA A 78 -1.13 5.00 -4.45
N GLY A 79 -1.25 6.31 -4.66
CA GLY A 79 -2.07 7.19 -3.81
C GLY A 79 -3.53 6.74 -3.73
N PRO A 80 -4.24 6.62 -4.87
CA PRO A 80 -5.63 6.14 -4.87
C PRO A 80 -5.79 4.71 -4.35
N ALA A 81 -4.82 3.81 -4.57
CA ALA A 81 -4.92 2.41 -4.15
C ALA A 81 -4.84 2.21 -2.63
N LEU A 82 -4.23 3.13 -1.89
CA LEU A 82 -4.15 3.03 -0.42
C LEU A 82 -5.52 3.13 0.26
N ASN A 83 -6.45 3.91 -0.29
CA ASN A 83 -7.79 4.09 0.32
C ASN A 83 -8.61 2.78 0.33
N PRO A 84 -8.80 2.07 -0.81
CA PRO A 84 -9.40 0.75 -0.81
C PRO A 84 -8.63 -0.29 0.02
N LEU A 85 -7.29 -0.24 -0.01
CA LEU A 85 -6.45 -1.17 0.77
C LEU A 85 -6.78 -1.09 2.27
N ILE A 86 -6.82 0.12 2.83
CA ILE A 86 -7.19 0.36 4.24
C ILE A 86 -8.61 -0.16 4.51
N LYS A 87 -9.56 0.13 3.62
CA LYS A 87 -10.95 -0.34 3.76
C LYS A 87 -11.03 -1.87 3.80
N VAL A 88 -10.32 -2.57 2.92
CA VAL A 88 -10.29 -4.04 2.89
C VAL A 88 -9.63 -4.60 4.15
N MET A 89 -8.54 -3.99 4.64
CA MET A 89 -7.92 -4.43 5.90
C MET A 89 -8.88 -4.29 7.09
N ASN A 90 -9.59 -3.16 7.19
CA ASN A 90 -10.59 -2.94 8.24
C ASN A 90 -11.74 -3.95 8.16
N LEU A 91 -12.30 -4.16 6.96
CA LEU A 91 -13.37 -5.13 6.73
C LEU A 91 -12.95 -6.53 7.18
N VAL A 92 -11.80 -7.02 6.67
CA VAL A 92 -11.31 -8.36 6.99
C VAL A 92 -11.11 -8.51 8.50
N SER A 93 -10.54 -7.50 9.15
CA SER A 93 -10.29 -7.52 10.60
C SER A 93 -11.57 -7.64 11.40
N LEU A 94 -12.61 -6.88 11.04
CA LEU A 94 -13.92 -6.95 11.70
C LEU A 94 -14.60 -8.30 11.45
N LEU A 95 -14.46 -8.86 10.24
CA LEU A 95 -15.04 -10.15 9.89
C LEU A 95 -14.44 -11.30 10.73
N ILE A 96 -13.13 -11.27 10.97
CA ILE A 96 -12.44 -12.33 11.73
C ILE A 96 -12.48 -12.11 13.25
N LEU A 97 -12.79 -10.91 13.73
CA LEU A 97 -12.72 -10.54 15.14
C LEU A 97 -13.49 -11.49 16.08
N PRO A 98 -14.73 -11.91 15.78
CA PRO A 98 -15.43 -12.87 16.63
C PRO A 98 -14.68 -14.20 16.76
N ALA A 99 -14.08 -14.70 15.67
CA ALA A 99 -13.30 -15.93 15.70
C ALA A 99 -12.00 -15.76 16.50
N VAL A 100 -11.34 -14.61 16.39
CA VAL A 100 -10.14 -14.27 17.20
C VAL A 100 -10.46 -14.28 18.69
N ILE A 101 -11.62 -13.74 19.09
CA ILE A 101 -12.04 -13.70 20.50
C ILE A 101 -12.46 -15.08 20.99
N ASN A 102 -13.25 -15.83 20.20
CA ASN A 102 -13.75 -17.16 20.60
C ASN A 102 -12.62 -18.19 20.73
N LEU A 103 -11.59 -18.10 19.89
CA LEU A 103 -10.45 -19.02 19.93
C LEU A 103 -9.33 -18.56 20.87
N ARG A 104 -9.50 -17.46 21.64
CA ARG A 104 -8.44 -16.83 22.43
C ARG A 104 -7.71 -17.79 23.38
N ASP A 105 -8.45 -18.75 23.96
CA ASP A 105 -7.96 -19.72 24.94
C ASP A 105 -7.50 -21.04 24.29
N ASN A 106 -7.55 -21.14 22.95
CA ASN A 106 -7.10 -22.29 22.17
C ASN A 106 -5.84 -21.94 21.36
N ASP A 107 -4.70 -22.01 22.03
CA ASP A 107 -3.40 -21.65 21.44
C ASP A 107 -3.06 -22.49 20.20
N ALA A 108 -3.39 -23.79 20.21
CA ALA A 108 -3.14 -24.66 19.07
C ALA A 108 -3.89 -24.19 17.81
N ALA A 109 -5.17 -23.86 17.95
CA ALA A 109 -5.97 -23.34 16.84
C ALA A 109 -5.48 -21.96 16.38
N ARG A 110 -5.19 -21.05 17.32
CA ARG A 110 -4.71 -19.69 17.03
C ARG A 110 -3.40 -19.70 16.27
N TYR A 111 -2.39 -20.39 16.81
CA TYR A 111 -1.08 -20.47 16.17
C TYR A 111 -1.12 -21.31 14.90
N GLY A 112 -2.01 -22.31 14.81
CA GLY A 112 -2.27 -23.03 13.57
C GLY A 112 -2.76 -22.10 12.45
N ILE A 113 -3.79 -21.29 12.71
CA ILE A 113 -4.35 -20.34 11.73
C ILE A 113 -3.30 -19.28 11.34
N ALA A 114 -2.60 -18.71 12.34
CA ALA A 114 -1.57 -17.70 12.09
C ALA A 114 -0.39 -18.27 11.29
N GLY A 115 0.07 -19.47 11.62
CA GLY A 115 1.16 -20.16 10.94
C GLY A 115 0.84 -20.50 9.50
N VAL A 116 -0.35 -21.05 9.23
CA VAL A 116 -0.81 -21.31 7.85
C VAL A 116 -0.93 -20.01 7.06
N SER A 117 -1.50 -18.96 7.65
CA SER A 117 -1.64 -17.65 6.99
C SER A 117 -0.29 -17.03 6.65
N LEU A 118 0.68 -17.15 7.56
CA LEU A 118 2.05 -16.68 7.33
C LEU A 118 2.75 -17.50 6.24
N ALA A 119 2.61 -18.82 6.25
CA ALA A 119 3.18 -19.69 5.21
C ALA A 119 2.63 -19.36 3.82
N ILE A 120 1.32 -19.16 3.69
CA ILE A 120 0.68 -18.75 2.43
C ILE A 120 1.22 -17.38 1.99
N LEU A 121 1.34 -16.42 2.90
CA LEU A 121 1.87 -15.09 2.60
C LEU A 121 3.32 -15.16 2.10
N LEU A 122 4.19 -15.85 2.83
CA LEU A 122 5.61 -15.99 2.48
C LEU A 122 5.79 -16.73 1.16
N PHE A 123 5.04 -17.83 0.95
CA PHE A 123 5.05 -18.55 -0.32
C PHE A 123 4.58 -17.68 -1.49
N SER A 124 3.53 -16.88 -1.28
CA SER A 124 3.02 -15.95 -2.31
C SER A 124 4.05 -14.89 -2.67
N ILE A 125 4.72 -14.32 -1.66
CA ILE A 125 5.80 -13.34 -1.86
C ILE A 125 6.96 -13.98 -2.61
N TYR A 126 7.41 -15.16 -2.19
CA TYR A 126 8.49 -15.90 -2.84
C TYR A 126 8.19 -16.14 -4.32
N ARG A 127 7.02 -16.70 -4.65
CA ARG A 127 6.61 -16.92 -6.05
C ARG A 127 6.49 -15.62 -6.84
N SER A 128 5.99 -14.55 -6.23
CA SER A 128 5.90 -13.24 -6.88
C SER A 128 7.28 -12.69 -7.21
N SER A 129 8.24 -12.81 -6.30
CA SER A 129 9.61 -12.29 -6.49
C SER A 129 10.33 -12.97 -7.66
N GLN A 130 10.06 -14.25 -7.92
CA GLN A 130 10.67 -14.97 -9.04
C GLN A 130 10.18 -14.52 -10.41
N LYS A 131 8.96 -13.96 -10.50
CA LYS A 131 8.43 -13.43 -11.76
C LYS A 131 9.04 -12.06 -12.12
N SER A 132 9.55 -11.31 -11.15
CA SER A 132 10.17 -10.02 -11.41
C SER A 132 11.55 -10.16 -12.05
N THR A 133 12.27 -11.25 -11.79
CA THR A 133 13.62 -11.50 -12.33
C THR A 133 13.62 -11.80 -13.84
N SER A 134 12.52 -12.30 -14.40
CA SER A 134 12.41 -12.62 -15.83
C SER A 134 12.19 -11.40 -16.75
N PHE A 135 11.91 -10.21 -16.20
CA PHE A 135 11.70 -8.98 -16.99
C PHE A 135 13.00 -8.26 -17.38
N ASN A 136 14.15 -8.59 -16.76
CA ASN A 136 15.45 -7.99 -17.05
C ASN A 136 16.32 -8.84 -18.01
N ALA A 137 15.73 -9.82 -18.70
CA ALA A 137 16.45 -10.77 -19.55
C ALA A 137 16.05 -10.72 -21.04
N ALA A 138 15.45 -9.62 -21.51
CA ALA A 138 15.10 -9.39 -22.92
C ALA A 138 15.63 -8.04 -23.41
#